data_AF-A0A9D6MDI5-F1
#
_entry.id   AF-A0A9D6MDI5-F1
#
_cell.length_a   1.000
_cell.length_b   1.000
_cell.length_c   1.000
_cell.angle_alpha   90.00
_cell.angle_beta   90.00
_cell.angle_gamma   90.00
#
_symmetry.space_group_name_H-M   'P 1'
#
loop_
_entity.id
_entity.type
_entity.pdbx_description
1 polymer ?
#
loop_
_entity_poly.entity_id
_entity_poly.type
_entity_poly.pdbx_seq_one_letter_code
_entity_poly.pdbx_strand_id
1 'polypeptide(L)'
;MFPKNRIDYLVIGHITQDLTPEGTRLGGTATYAALTARALGLQAALVTSAAPDAPANTLAEFPALRLPSEHNTTFENIYDGNARTQFLRTVAAPIALDSVPPDWRRTAIVHLAPVAREIDPRMAEQFPASFVGLTP
;
A
#
# COMPACT_ATOMS: atom_id res chain seq x y z
N MET A 1 3.53 27.35 5.18
CA MET A 1 4.72 26.48 5.28
C MET A 1 4.38 25.35 6.23
N PHE A 2 4.18 24.13 5.73
CA PHE A 2 3.95 22.98 6.60
C PHE A 2 5.27 22.62 7.33
N PRO A 3 5.23 22.24 8.62
CA PRO A 3 6.45 21.91 9.36
C PRO A 3 7.13 20.69 8.72
N LYS A 4 8.46 20.78 8.57
CA LYS A 4 9.35 19.83 7.86
C LYS A 4 9.35 18.37 8.35
N ASN A 5 8.60 18.03 9.40
CA ASN A 5 8.58 16.71 10.04
C ASN A 5 7.20 16.01 9.99
N ARG A 6 6.24 16.53 9.23
CA ARG A 6 4.89 15.95 9.16
C ARG A 6 4.74 15.13 7.88
N ILE A 7 4.17 13.93 7.98
CA ILE A 7 3.69 13.17 6.83
C ILE A 7 2.59 13.99 6.14
N ASP A 8 2.74 14.20 4.83
CA ASP A 8 1.75 14.91 4.00
C ASP A 8 0.74 13.94 3.37
N TYR A 9 1.21 12.72 3.07
CA TYR A 9 0.47 11.69 2.34
C TYR A 9 0.64 10.32 2.99
N LEU A 10 -0.43 9.79 3.57
CA LEU A 10 -0.46 8.44 4.13
C LEU A 10 -1.15 7.52 3.13
N VAL A 11 -0.49 6.47 2.68
CA VAL A 11 -1.13 5.40 1.91
C VAL A 11 -1.25 4.14 2.75
N ILE A 12 -2.40 3.49 2.66
CA ILE A 12 -2.73 2.26 3.37
C ILE A 12 -3.16 1.24 2.33
N GLY A 13 -2.50 0.09 2.27
CA GLY A 13 -2.82 -0.99 1.34
C GLY A 13 -1.68 -1.98 1.21
N HIS A 14 -1.93 -3.15 0.63
CA HIS A 14 -0.88 -4.12 0.40
C HIS A 14 0.10 -3.65 -0.68
N ILE A 15 1.39 -3.78 -0.38
CA ILE A 15 2.37 -4.06 -1.42
C ILE A 15 2.11 -5.47 -1.95
N THR A 16 2.31 -5.67 -3.26
CA THR A 16 2.08 -6.99 -3.88
C THR A 16 3.37 -7.57 -4.44
N GLN A 17 3.34 -8.87 -4.62
CA GLN A 17 4.30 -9.61 -5.40
C GLN A 17 3.63 -10.06 -6.69
N ASP A 18 4.09 -9.55 -7.82
CA ASP A 18 3.57 -9.96 -9.12
C ASP A 18 4.50 -11.04 -9.70
N LEU A 19 3.95 -12.22 -9.98
CA LEU A 19 4.66 -13.30 -10.64
C LEU A 19 4.76 -12.98 -12.14
N THR A 20 5.99 -12.95 -12.64
CA THR A 20 6.31 -12.77 -14.06
C THR A 20 7.25 -13.87 -14.54
N PRO A 21 7.36 -14.13 -15.85
CA PRO A 21 8.30 -15.11 -16.39
C PRO A 21 9.76 -14.84 -15.97
N GLU A 22 10.12 -13.57 -15.75
CA GLU A 22 11.45 -13.14 -15.33
C GLU A 22 11.67 -13.17 -13.81
N GLY A 23 10.66 -13.58 -13.04
CA GLY A 23 10.68 -13.64 -11.59
C GLY A 23 9.65 -12.76 -10.91
N THR A 24 9.82 -12.54 -9.61
CA THR A 24 8.88 -11.75 -8.81
C THR A 24 9.16 -10.26 -8.96
N ARG A 25 8.11 -9.46 -9.08
CA ARG A 25 8.20 -8.00 -9.13
C ARG A 25 7.38 -7.38 -8.02
N LEU A 26 7.90 -6.30 -7.44
CA LEU A 26 7.12 -5.50 -6.51
C LEU A 26 6.00 -4.79 -7.27
N GLY A 27 4.78 -4.91 -6.77
CA GLY A 27 3.59 -4.24 -7.29
C GLY A 27 2.77 -3.61 -6.18
N GLY A 28 1.48 -3.46 -6.45
CA GLY A 28 0.49 -2.94 -5.51
C GLY A 28 0.32 -1.44 -5.64
N THR A 29 -0.94 -1.00 -5.64
CA THR A 29 -1.29 0.43 -5.71
C THR A 29 -0.60 1.23 -4.61
N ALA A 30 -0.50 0.67 -3.40
CA ALA A 30 0.13 1.33 -2.26
C ALA A 30 1.61 1.69 -2.53
N THR A 31 2.36 0.79 -3.16
CA THR A 31 3.75 1.03 -3.58
C THR A 31 3.85 2.22 -4.53
N TYR A 32 3.10 2.17 -5.63
CA TYR A 32 3.22 3.18 -6.68
C TYR A 32 2.67 4.54 -6.24
N ALA A 33 1.60 4.57 -5.43
CA ALA A 33 1.06 5.80 -4.87
C ALA A 33 2.06 6.48 -3.93
N ALA A 34 2.72 5.72 -3.03
CA ALA A 34 3.77 6.27 -2.16
C ALA A 34 4.93 6.85 -2.98
N LEU A 35 5.46 6.09 -3.94
CA LEU A 35 6.56 6.54 -4.81
C LEU A 35 6.18 7.78 -5.62
N THR A 36 4.95 7.83 -6.14
CA THR A 36 4.44 8.97 -6.91
C THR A 36 4.31 10.21 -6.02
N ALA A 37 3.71 10.08 -4.83
CA ALA A 37 3.59 11.20 -3.89
C ALA A 37 4.96 11.79 -3.54
N ARG A 38 5.97 10.94 -3.34
CA ARG A 38 7.35 11.39 -3.11
C ARG A 38 7.98 12.06 -4.32
N ALA A 39 7.80 11.50 -5.51
CA ALA A 39 8.30 12.11 -6.75
C ALA A 39 7.72 13.52 -6.98
N LEU A 40 6.51 13.78 -6.45
CA LEU A 40 5.86 15.08 -6.43
C LEU A 40 6.29 16.00 -5.27
N GLY A 41 7.24 15.57 -4.44
CA GLY A 41 7.82 16.35 -3.35
C GLY A 41 7.08 16.25 -2.00
N LEU A 42 6.11 15.34 -1.86
CA LEU A 42 5.40 15.12 -0.60
C LEU A 42 6.18 14.18 0.34
N GLN A 43 6.02 14.39 1.66
CA GLN A 43 6.47 13.42 2.66
C GLN A 43 5.45 12.28 2.76
N ALA A 44 5.67 11.20 2.01
CA ALA A 44 4.80 10.03 2.02
C ALA A 44 5.13 9.05 3.15
N ALA A 45 4.10 8.42 3.72
CA ALA A 45 4.23 7.23 4.57
C ALA A 45 3.34 6.10 4.06
N LEU A 46 3.73 4.85 4.32
CA LEU A 46 3.02 3.64 3.91
C LEU A 46 2.70 2.75 5.11
N VAL A 47 1.46 2.29 5.21
CA VAL A 47 1.09 1.14 6.04
C VAL A 47 0.73 -0.02 5.11
N THR A 48 1.45 -1.13 5.23
CA THR A 48 1.24 -2.34 4.42
C THR A 48 1.28 -3.58 5.31
N SER A 49 0.77 -4.70 4.80
CA SER A 49 0.93 -6.03 5.38
C SER A 49 1.66 -6.91 4.38
N ALA A 50 2.71 -7.61 4.82
CA ALA A 50 3.53 -8.46 3.96
C ALA A 50 4.39 -9.44 4.78
N ALA A 51 4.81 -10.53 4.14
CA ALA A 51 5.77 -11.45 4.72
C ALA A 51 7.18 -10.83 4.78
N PRO A 52 8.09 -11.35 5.63
CA PRO A 52 9.44 -10.78 5.80
C PRO A 52 10.30 -10.79 4.53
N ASP A 53 10.01 -11.70 3.60
CA ASP A 53 10.72 -11.91 2.33
C ASP A 53 10.21 -11.01 1.19
N ALA A 54 9.17 -10.21 1.43
CA ALA A 54 8.62 -9.29 0.43
C ALA A 54 9.72 -8.36 -0.11
N PRO A 55 9.74 -8.06 -1.42
CA PRO A 55 10.72 -7.18 -2.05
C PRO A 55 10.48 -5.72 -1.67
N ALA A 56 10.72 -5.38 -0.40
CA ALA A 56 10.42 -4.09 0.23
C ALA A 56 11.59 -3.10 0.23
N ASN A 57 12.71 -3.42 -0.45
CA ASN A 57 13.92 -2.59 -0.45
C ASN A 57 13.66 -1.17 -0.96
N THR A 58 12.71 -1.00 -1.88
CA THR A 58 12.28 0.32 -2.39
C THR A 58 11.49 1.14 -1.37
N LEU A 59 10.97 0.51 -0.31
CA LEU A 59 10.24 1.19 0.77
C LEU A 59 11.17 1.78 1.83
N ALA A 60 12.46 1.42 1.83
CA ALA A 60 13.44 1.92 2.79
C ALA A 60 13.69 3.44 2.66
N GLU A 61 13.29 4.05 1.55
CA GLU A 61 13.53 5.45 1.28
C GLU A 61 12.55 6.41 2.00
N PHE A 62 11.48 5.88 2.60
CA PHE A 62 10.46 6.65 3.30
C PHE A 62 9.85 5.89 4.48
N PRO A 63 9.14 6.57 5.41
CA PRO A 63 8.49 5.90 6.52
C PRO A 63 7.50 4.83 6.07
N ALA A 64 7.78 3.57 6.37
CA ALA A 64 6.91 2.44 6.06
C ALA A 64 6.71 1.57 7.30
N LEU A 65 5.45 1.29 7.64
CA LEU A 65 5.07 0.30 8.63
C LEU A 65 4.63 -0.97 7.90
N ARG A 66 5.44 -2.02 8.03
CA ARG A 66 5.11 -3.36 7.54
C ARG A 66 4.53 -4.19 8.68
N LEU A 67 3.23 -4.47 8.60
CA LEU A 67 2.55 -5.42 9.47
C LEU A 67 2.93 -6.84 9.09
N PRO A 68 3.14 -7.74 10.07
CA PRO A 68 3.53 -9.11 9.80
C PRO A 68 2.39 -9.88 9.13
N SER A 69 2.73 -10.67 8.12
CA SER A 69 1.84 -11.66 7.52
C SER A 69 2.61 -12.94 7.21
N GLU A 70 1.90 -14.06 7.16
CA GLU A 70 2.45 -15.35 6.73
C GLU A 70 2.75 -15.38 5.23
N HIS A 71 1.99 -14.62 4.43
CA HIS A 71 2.12 -14.60 2.97
C HIS A 71 2.16 -13.17 2.43
N ASN A 72 2.74 -13.03 1.24
CA ASN A 72 2.58 -11.82 0.43
C ASN A 72 1.24 -11.85 -0.31
N THR A 73 0.68 -10.69 -0.62
CA THR A 73 -0.40 -10.61 -1.61
C THR A 73 0.21 -10.81 -2.97
N THR A 74 -0.10 -11.92 -3.62
CA THR A 74 0.60 -12.36 -4.83
C THR A 74 -0.35 -12.44 -6.01
N PHE A 75 -0.07 -11.68 -7.06
CA PHE A 75 -0.80 -11.75 -8.32
C PHE A 75 0.01 -12.49 -9.38
N GLU A 76 -0.69 -13.18 -10.27
CA GLU A 76 -0.11 -13.70 -11.50
C GLU A 76 -0.99 -13.29 -12.68
N ASN A 77 -0.39 -12.63 -13.66
CA ASN A 77 -1.08 -12.22 -14.87
C ASN A 77 -0.56 -13.07 -16.03
N ILE A 78 -1.43 -13.92 -16.58
CA ILE A 78 -1.15 -14.70 -17.79
C ILE A 78 -1.79 -13.97 -18.96
N TYR A 79 -0.98 -13.67 -19.98
CA TYR A 79 -1.40 -12.99 -21.19
C TYR A 79 -1.42 -13.97 -22.36
N ASP A 80 -2.53 -14.01 -23.08
CA ASP A 80 -2.70 -14.74 -24.34
C ASP A 80 -3.28 -13.79 -25.39
N GLY A 81 -2.41 -13.26 -26.25
CA GLY A 81 -2.74 -12.14 -27.14
C GLY A 81 -3.23 -10.92 -26.35
N ASN A 82 -4.47 -10.51 -26.60
CA ASN A 82 -5.14 -9.40 -25.90
C ASN A 82 -5.93 -9.84 -24.66
N ALA A 83 -6.03 -11.14 -24.39
CA ALA A 83 -6.72 -11.66 -23.22
C ALA A 83 -5.78 -11.68 -22.00
N ARG A 84 -6.29 -11.27 -20.85
CA ARG A 84 -5.60 -11.38 -19.55
C ARG A 84 -6.40 -12.24 -18.60
N THR A 85 -5.77 -13.31 -18.12
CA THR A 85 -6.26 -14.09 -16.98
C THR A 85 -5.42 -13.73 -15.76
N GLN A 86 -6.05 -13.18 -14.74
CA GLN A 86 -5.39 -12.78 -13.51
C GLN A 86 -5.76 -13.74 -12.38
N PHE A 87 -4.75 -14.22 -11.65
CA PHE A 87 -4.90 -15.02 -10.46
C PHE A 87 -4.41 -14.27 -9.23
N LEU A 88 -5.19 -14.31 -8.15
CA LEU A 88 -4.75 -13.95 -6.81
C LEU A 88 -4.30 -15.24 -6.12
N ARG A 89 -3.00 -15.46 -6.05
CA ARG A 89 -2.40 -16.72 -5.58
C ARG A 89 -2.42 -16.84 -4.07
N THR A 90 -2.06 -15.75 -3.39
CA THR A 90 -2.05 -15.63 -1.93
C THR A 90 -2.45 -14.21 -1.54
N VAL A 91 -2.91 -14.03 -0.30
CA VAL A 91 -3.31 -12.73 0.24
C VAL A 91 -2.62 -12.53 1.58
N ALA A 92 -2.02 -11.36 1.78
CA ALA A 92 -1.46 -10.98 3.07
C ALA A 92 -2.58 -10.68 4.10
N ALA A 93 -2.20 -10.54 5.36
CA ALA A 93 -3.14 -10.32 6.45
C ALA A 93 -3.83 -8.94 6.32
N PRO A 94 -5.11 -8.81 6.65
CA PRO A 94 -5.83 -7.53 6.60
C PRO A 94 -5.13 -6.41 7.40
N ILE A 95 -5.36 -5.17 7.00
CA ILE A 95 -4.86 -3.98 7.70
C ILE A 95 -5.98 -3.39 8.55
N ALA A 96 -5.81 -3.45 9.88
CA ALA A 96 -6.73 -2.83 10.83
C ALA A 96 -6.38 -1.36 11.07
N LEU A 97 -7.39 -0.52 11.36
CA LEU A 97 -7.19 0.89 11.70
C LEU A 97 -6.23 1.05 12.89
N ASP A 98 -6.35 0.17 13.89
CA ASP A 98 -5.55 0.24 15.11
C ASP A 98 -4.06 0.03 14.86
N SER A 99 -3.70 -0.62 13.75
CA SER A 99 -2.33 -0.78 13.31
C SER A 99 -1.72 0.50 12.74
N VAL A 100 -2.53 1.49 12.33
CA VAL A 100 -2.04 2.76 11.81
C VAL A 100 -1.52 3.63 12.97
N PRO A 101 -0.27 4.11 12.94
CA PRO A 101 0.28 4.97 13.99
C PRO A 101 -0.61 6.20 14.23
N PRO A 102 -0.93 6.56 15.50
CA PRO A 102 -1.82 7.69 15.80
C PRO A 102 -1.40 9.01 15.13
N ASP A 103 -0.10 9.30 15.07
CA ASP A 103 0.42 10.52 14.43
C ASP A 103 0.20 10.55 12.91
N TRP A 104 0.11 9.38 12.27
CA TRP A 104 -0.16 9.28 10.84
C TRP A 104 -1.66 9.41 10.55
N ARG A 105 -2.54 9.08 11.50
CA ARG A 105 -4.01 9.22 11.33
C ARG A 105 -4.46 10.68 11.16
N ARG A 106 -3.60 11.65 11.48
CA ARG A 106 -3.86 13.08 11.30
C ARG A 106 -3.21 13.64 10.03
N THR A 107 -2.75 12.79 9.11
CA THR A 107 -2.15 13.21 7.84
C THR A 107 -3.17 13.96 6.98
N ALA A 108 -2.75 14.99 6.24
CA ALA A 108 -3.67 15.80 5.45
C ALA A 108 -4.36 15.00 4.34
N ILE A 109 -3.63 14.07 3.70
CA ILE A 109 -4.15 13.18 2.66
C ILE A 109 -3.98 11.74 3.13
N VAL A 110 -5.10 11.00 3.17
CA VAL A 110 -5.10 9.55 3.42
C VAL A 110 -5.60 8.86 2.16
N HIS A 111 -4.81 7.95 1.63
CA HIS A 111 -5.12 7.18 0.45
C HIS A 111 -5.30 5.71 0.84
N LEU A 112 -6.55 5.25 0.78
CA LEU A 112 -6.87 3.84 0.87
C LEU A 112 -6.64 3.20 -0.51
N ALA A 113 -5.71 2.27 -0.59
CA ALA A 113 -5.26 1.64 -1.82
C ALA A 113 -5.39 0.11 -1.75
N PRO A 114 -6.59 -0.43 -1.46
CA PRO A 114 -6.77 -1.87 -1.35
C PRO A 114 -6.62 -2.54 -2.73
N VAL A 115 -6.08 -3.75 -2.75
CA VAL A 115 -5.94 -4.57 -3.97
C VAL A 115 -6.56 -5.96 -3.84
N ALA A 116 -6.80 -6.43 -2.61
CA ALA A 116 -7.29 -7.76 -2.30
C ALA A 116 -8.31 -7.78 -1.15
N ARG A 117 -9.06 -6.66 -0.97
CA ARG A 117 -10.05 -6.46 0.10
C ARG A 117 -9.46 -6.52 1.52
N GLU A 118 -8.23 -6.06 1.65
CA GLU A 118 -7.48 -6.08 2.90
C GLU A 118 -7.83 -4.94 3.86
N ILE A 119 -8.64 -3.97 3.42
CA ILE A 119 -9.09 -2.82 4.22
C ILE A 119 -10.59 -2.94 4.45
N ASP A 120 -11.03 -2.83 5.70
CA ASP A 120 -12.45 -2.66 6.03
C ASP A 120 -12.94 -1.32 5.43
N PRO A 121 -13.98 -1.29 4.59
CA PRO A 121 -14.52 -0.05 4.03
C PRO A 121 -14.85 1.04 5.06
N ARG A 122 -15.21 0.65 6.30
CA ARG A 122 -15.47 1.58 7.40
C ARG A 122 -14.25 2.40 7.80
N MET A 123 -13.04 1.95 7.43
CA MET A 123 -11.80 2.70 7.66
C MET A 123 -11.83 4.08 6.98
N ALA A 124 -12.57 4.25 5.87
CA ALA A 124 -12.70 5.54 5.19
C ALA A 124 -13.31 6.64 6.09
N GLU A 125 -14.11 6.26 7.08
CA GLU A 125 -14.78 7.18 8.00
C GLU A 125 -13.89 7.56 9.20
N GLN A 126 -12.71 6.96 9.31
CA GLN A 126 -11.85 7.04 10.51
C GLN A 126 -10.80 8.15 10.43
N PHE A 127 -10.84 8.96 9.37
CA PHE A 127 -9.92 10.08 9.13
C PHE A 127 -10.67 11.41 8.92
N PRO A 128 -11.41 11.90 9.93
CA PRO A 128 -12.33 13.04 9.78
C PRO A 128 -11.63 14.38 9.49
N ALA A 129 -10.31 14.46 9.69
CA ALA A 129 -9.51 15.66 9.46
C ALA A 129 -8.66 15.58 8.17
N SER A 130 -8.91 14.58 7.34
CA SER A 130 -8.11 14.26 6.15
C SER A 130 -8.95 14.30 4.90
N PHE A 131 -8.33 14.64 3.77
CA PHE A 131 -8.87 14.26 2.47
C PHE A 131 -8.64 12.75 2.29
N VAL A 132 -9.73 11.99 2.16
CA VAL A 132 -9.67 10.52 2.00
C VAL A 132 -9.90 10.17 0.54
N GLY A 133 -8.87 9.62 -0.11
CA GLY A 133 -8.94 9.05 -1.46
C GLY A 133 -9.00 7.52 -1.41
N LEU A 134 -9.69 6.92 -2.38
CA LEU A 134 -9.76 5.47 -2.58
C LEU A 134 -9.35 5.14 -4.02
N THR A 135 -8.44 4.17 -4.22
CA THR A 135 -8.22 3.60 -5.56
C THR A 135 -9.27 2.54 -5.86
N PRO A 136 -9.93 2.58 -7.03
CA PRO A 136 -10.91 1.59 -7.45
C PRO A 136 -10.32 0.22 -7.76
#